data_AF-A0A0D2KZP9-F1
#
_entry.id   AF-A0A0D2KZP9-F1
#
_cell.length_a   1.000
_cell.length_b   1.000
_cell.length_c   1.000
_cell.angle_alpha   90.00
_cell.angle_beta   90.00
_cell.angle_gamma   90.00
#
_symmetry.space_group_name_H-M   'P 1'
#
loop_
_entity.id
_entity.type
_entity.pdbx_description
1 polymer ?
#
loop_
_entity_poly.entity_id
_entity_poly.type
_entity_poly.pdbx_seq_one_letter_code
_entity_poly.pdbx_strand_id
1 'polypeptide(L)'
;MPQQIVLHVDADAFFCQVEVLRDPSLVGKPLAILQQYDVISVDHQARRLGVQKHMVPAQARAILERNGGRLVHVFLEGGNRVSYRPYREASGALMRLLRRFVNAAVVEKASIDEAYVLCQAPAGMPAGGGGGGGGRGAGEEGEEAEAWDLSPGIRLGSAIRDASRAELGLVLSVGVATNKLLAKLASRAAKPDGLFALETAAAVRRLLQQTSVASLPGLGGQVAGALEKAGLKVATDLARCR
;
A
#
# COMPACT_ATOMS: atom_id res chain seq x y z
N MET A 1 -5.47 23.99 13.52
CA MET A 1 -6.19 23.34 12.41
C MET A 1 -6.67 21.98 12.91
N PRO A 2 -7.89 21.52 12.57
CA PRO A 2 -8.32 20.17 12.92
C PRO A 2 -7.35 19.13 12.31
N GLN A 3 -7.08 18.08 13.07
CA GLN A 3 -6.16 17.02 12.64
C GLN A 3 -6.72 16.30 11.41
N GLN A 4 -5.99 16.36 10.29
CA GLN A 4 -6.37 15.64 9.08
C GLN A 4 -5.90 14.19 9.19
N ILE A 5 -6.80 13.23 8.99
CA ILE A 5 -6.47 11.80 8.96
C ILE A 5 -6.65 11.31 7.53
N VAL A 6 -5.56 10.86 6.90
CA VAL A 6 -5.55 10.37 5.52
C VAL A 6 -5.22 8.89 5.53
N LEU A 7 -6.05 8.11 4.84
CA LEU A 7 -5.76 6.72 4.53
C LEU A 7 -5.30 6.63 3.07
N HIS A 8 -4.28 5.83 2.80
CA HIS A 8 -3.98 5.32 1.47
C HIS A 8 -4.32 3.84 1.45
N VAL A 9 -5.25 3.46 0.58
CA VAL A 9 -5.77 2.10 0.41
C VAL A 9 -5.22 1.55 -0.89
N ASP A 10 -4.58 0.38 -0.83
CA ASP A 10 -3.85 -0.22 -1.96
C ASP A 10 -4.12 -1.73 -2.02
N ALA A 11 -4.59 -2.23 -3.17
CA ALA A 11 -4.85 -3.64 -3.36
C ALA A 11 -3.56 -4.43 -3.67
N ASP A 12 -3.22 -5.38 -2.81
CA ASP A 12 -1.94 -6.09 -2.88
C ASP A 12 -1.79 -6.93 -4.14
N ALA A 13 -0.73 -6.69 -4.92
CA ALA A 13 -0.51 -7.39 -6.19
C ALA A 13 -1.78 -7.50 -7.07
N PHE A 14 -2.58 -6.42 -7.13
CA PHE A 14 -3.95 -6.37 -7.65
C PHE A 14 -4.27 -7.30 -8.84
N PHE A 15 -3.47 -7.25 -9.91
CA PHE A 15 -3.71 -8.09 -11.10
C PHE A 15 -3.64 -9.60 -10.79
N CYS A 16 -2.75 -10.02 -9.89
CA CYS A 16 -2.67 -11.40 -9.43
C CYS A 16 -3.95 -11.81 -8.71
N GLN A 17 -4.47 -10.95 -7.81
CA GLN A 17 -5.73 -11.22 -7.09
C GLN A 17 -6.91 -11.34 -8.05
N VAL A 18 -7.00 -10.43 -9.04
CA VAL A 18 -8.07 -10.50 -10.05
C VAL A 18 -7.99 -11.79 -10.86
N GLU A 19 -6.80 -12.25 -11.24
CA GLU A 19 -6.65 -13.54 -11.92
C GLU A 19 -7.03 -14.72 -11.01
N VAL A 20 -6.66 -14.70 -9.72
CA VAL A 20 -7.08 -15.74 -8.76
C VAL A 20 -8.60 -15.79 -8.57
N LEU A 21 -9.27 -14.63 -8.54
CA LEU A 21 -10.73 -14.56 -8.46
C LEU A 21 -11.40 -15.09 -9.73
N ARG A 22 -10.75 -14.97 -10.89
CA ARG A 22 -11.25 -15.47 -12.18
C ARG A 22 -10.98 -16.96 -12.39
N ASP A 23 -9.84 -17.44 -11.92
CA ASP A 23 -9.43 -18.83 -11.98
C ASP A 23 -9.05 -19.34 -10.57
N PRO A 24 -10.02 -19.95 -9.85
CA PRO A 24 -9.79 -20.50 -8.52
C PRO A 24 -8.68 -21.56 -8.46
N SER A 25 -8.27 -22.15 -9.59
CA SER A 25 -7.14 -23.09 -9.62
C SER A 25 -5.80 -22.42 -9.29
N LEU A 26 -5.74 -21.09 -9.30
CA LEU A 26 -4.56 -20.29 -8.95
C LEU A 26 -4.45 -20.01 -7.44
N VAL A 27 -5.49 -20.30 -6.64
CA VAL A 27 -5.48 -20.07 -5.19
C VAL A 27 -4.27 -20.77 -4.54
N GLY A 28 -3.53 -20.01 -3.72
CA GLY A 28 -2.39 -20.53 -2.96
C GLY A 28 -1.12 -20.78 -3.76
N LYS A 29 -1.10 -20.50 -5.07
CA LYS A 29 0.10 -20.68 -5.91
C LYS A 29 0.87 -19.36 -6.04
N PRO A 30 2.22 -19.39 -6.06
CA PRO A 30 3.00 -18.23 -6.46
C PRO A 30 2.63 -17.77 -7.86
N LEU A 31 2.27 -16.49 -8.01
CA LEU A 31 1.71 -15.95 -9.24
C LEU A 31 2.43 -14.69 -9.70
N ALA A 32 2.65 -14.60 -11.01
CA ALA A 32 3.02 -13.37 -11.69
C ALA A 32 2.19 -13.18 -12.96
N ILE A 33 1.97 -11.92 -13.32
CA ILE A 33 1.18 -11.52 -14.49
C ILE A 33 2.09 -10.99 -15.58
N LEU A 34 1.97 -11.57 -16.76
CA LEU A 34 2.65 -11.21 -17.98
C LEU A 34 1.73 -10.37 -18.86
N GLN A 35 2.24 -9.28 -19.42
CA GLN A 35 1.64 -8.63 -20.58
C GLN A 35 2.65 -8.64 -21.72
N GLN A 36 2.33 -9.36 -22.79
CA GLN A 36 3.24 -9.56 -23.92
C GLN A 36 4.60 -10.09 -23.44
N TYR A 37 5.61 -9.22 -23.34
CA TYR A 37 6.97 -9.56 -22.95
C TYR A 37 7.39 -9.02 -21.57
N ASP A 38 6.47 -8.39 -20.83
CA ASP A 38 6.77 -7.74 -19.55
C ASP A 38 6.01 -8.34 -18.37
N VAL A 39 6.69 -8.58 -17.26
CA VAL A 39 6.08 -9.02 -16.00
C VAL A 39 5.59 -7.79 -15.23
N ILE A 40 4.27 -7.55 -15.27
CA ILE A 40 3.64 -6.31 -14.79
C ILE A 40 3.18 -6.37 -13.33
N SER A 41 2.90 -7.58 -12.83
CA SER A 41 2.47 -7.81 -11.45
C SER A 41 3.06 -9.10 -10.92
N VAL A 42 3.41 -9.12 -9.64
CA VAL A 42 4.01 -10.27 -8.96
C VAL A 42 3.46 -10.29 -7.55
N ASP A 43 2.87 -11.42 -7.17
CA ASP A 43 2.35 -11.61 -5.82
C ASP A 43 3.46 -11.75 -4.77
N HIS A 44 3.08 -11.72 -3.50
CA HIS A 44 4.04 -11.77 -2.40
C HIS A 44 4.73 -13.13 -2.26
N GLN A 45 4.11 -14.23 -2.70
CA GLN A 45 4.73 -15.55 -2.66
C GLN A 45 5.84 -15.65 -3.71
N ALA A 46 5.56 -15.25 -4.95
CA ALA A 46 6.50 -15.18 -6.05
C ALA A 46 7.65 -14.20 -5.80
N ARG A 47 7.38 -13.06 -5.14
CA ARG A 47 8.44 -12.13 -4.70
C ARG A 47 9.43 -12.77 -3.73
N ARG A 48 8.96 -13.59 -2.78
CA ARG A 48 9.85 -14.33 -1.85
C ARG A 48 10.73 -15.34 -2.57
N LEU A 49 10.29 -15.84 -3.74
CA LEU A 49 11.08 -16.72 -4.61
C LEU A 49 12.05 -15.95 -5.53
N GLY A 50 12.09 -14.62 -5.45
CA GLY A 50 12.98 -13.79 -6.27
C GLY A 50 12.38 -13.33 -7.60
N VAL A 51 11.10 -13.61 -7.87
CA VAL A 51 10.42 -13.06 -9.06
C VAL A 51 10.19 -11.56 -8.87
N GLN A 52 10.54 -10.78 -9.88
CA GLN A 52 10.41 -9.31 -9.85
C GLN A 52 9.59 -8.83 -11.06
N LYS A 53 9.01 -7.64 -10.94
CA LYS A 53 8.44 -6.94 -12.11
C LYS A 53 9.57 -6.65 -13.10
N HIS A 54 9.25 -6.64 -14.39
CA HIS A 54 10.23 -6.43 -15.47
C HIS A 54 11.34 -7.48 -15.57
N MET A 55 11.23 -8.60 -14.84
CA MET A 55 12.08 -9.76 -15.03
C MET A 55 11.82 -10.40 -16.39
N VAL A 56 12.86 -10.96 -17.02
CA VAL A 56 12.74 -11.73 -18.26
C VAL A 56 11.69 -12.85 -18.09
N PRO A 57 10.65 -12.93 -18.93
CA PRO A 57 9.54 -13.87 -18.73
C PRO A 57 9.96 -15.34 -18.62
N ALA A 58 10.98 -15.76 -19.36
CA ALA A 58 11.52 -17.12 -19.28
C ALA A 58 12.11 -17.44 -17.90
N GLN A 59 12.80 -16.47 -17.27
CA GLN A 59 13.36 -16.63 -15.93
C GLN A 59 12.25 -16.68 -14.87
N ALA A 60 11.28 -15.76 -14.95
CA ALA A 60 10.12 -15.75 -14.05
C ALA A 60 9.35 -17.08 -14.13
N ARG A 61 9.08 -17.56 -15.35
CA ARG A 61 8.42 -18.85 -15.59
C ARG A 61 9.18 -20.02 -14.96
N ALA A 62 10.50 -20.10 -15.18
CA ALA A 62 11.32 -21.17 -14.62
C ALA A 62 11.31 -21.18 -13.08
N ILE A 63 11.38 -20.01 -12.43
CA ILE A 63 11.29 -19.90 -10.96
C ILE A 63 9.90 -20.36 -10.49
N LEU A 64 8.83 -19.88 -11.13
CA LEU A 64 7.46 -20.18 -10.72
C LEU A 64 7.13 -21.67 -10.89
N GLU A 65 7.40 -22.26 -12.05
CA GLU A 65 7.07 -23.66 -12.34
C GLU A 65 7.79 -24.63 -11.40
N ARG A 66 9.06 -24.37 -11.09
CA ARG A 66 9.84 -25.16 -10.10
C ARG A 66 9.25 -25.12 -8.69
N ASN A 67 8.48 -24.10 -8.36
CA ASN A 67 7.87 -23.89 -7.05
C ASN A 67 6.33 -24.05 -7.07
N GLY A 68 5.78 -24.75 -8.08
CA GLY A 68 4.34 -24.98 -8.21
C GLY A 68 3.50 -23.75 -8.56
N GLY A 69 4.16 -22.63 -8.88
CA GLY A 69 3.56 -21.36 -9.28
C GLY A 69 3.15 -21.30 -10.75
N ARG A 70 2.66 -20.14 -11.18
CA ARG A 70 2.20 -19.87 -12.55
C ARG A 70 2.60 -18.47 -13.02
N LEU A 71 3.03 -18.37 -14.28
CA LEU A 71 3.10 -17.10 -15.01
C LEU A 71 1.86 -17.00 -15.91
N VAL A 72 0.95 -16.11 -15.57
CA VAL A 72 -0.36 -15.97 -16.25
C VAL A 72 -0.35 -14.72 -17.12
N HIS A 73 -0.85 -14.82 -18.34
CA HIS A 73 -0.99 -13.64 -19.20
C HIS A 73 -2.18 -12.78 -18.74
N VAL A 74 -2.06 -11.45 -18.83
CA VAL A 74 -3.17 -10.52 -18.65
C VAL A 74 -4.35 -10.95 -19.54
N PHE A 75 -5.57 -10.73 -19.06
CA PHE A 75 -6.78 -11.22 -19.72
C PHE A 75 -6.81 -10.95 -21.22
N LEU A 76 -7.08 -12.01 -22.00
CA LEU A 76 -7.18 -11.99 -23.44
C LEU A 76 -8.64 -12.14 -23.87
N GLU A 77 -9.22 -11.07 -24.38
CA GLU A 77 -10.55 -11.09 -24.99
C GLU A 77 -10.46 -11.74 -26.38
N GLY A 78 -11.34 -12.71 -26.64
CA GLY A 78 -11.27 -13.50 -27.89
C GLY A 78 -10.00 -14.35 -28.02
N GLY A 79 -9.24 -14.54 -26.94
CA GLY A 79 -8.02 -15.37 -26.92
C GLY A 79 -6.76 -14.72 -27.49
N ASN A 80 -6.83 -13.51 -28.07
CA ASN A 80 -5.68 -12.87 -28.69
C ASN A 80 -5.50 -11.38 -28.36
N ARG A 81 -6.53 -10.69 -27.86
CA ARG A 81 -6.49 -9.25 -27.61
C ARG A 81 -6.41 -8.95 -26.12
N VAL A 82 -5.34 -8.28 -25.69
CA VAL A 82 -5.23 -7.78 -24.31
C VAL A 82 -6.44 -6.90 -23.98
N SER A 83 -7.15 -7.27 -22.91
CA SER A 83 -8.29 -6.52 -22.41
C SER A 83 -8.16 -6.30 -20.91
N TYR A 84 -8.27 -5.03 -20.52
CA TYR A 84 -8.21 -4.64 -19.11
C TYR A 84 -9.56 -4.69 -18.40
N ARG A 85 -10.59 -5.19 -19.08
CA ARG A 85 -11.98 -5.15 -18.60
C ARG A 85 -12.14 -5.77 -17.20
N PRO A 86 -11.65 -6.99 -16.89
CA PRO A 86 -11.84 -7.57 -15.56
C PRO A 86 -11.17 -6.75 -14.45
N TYR A 87 -9.98 -6.21 -14.70
CA TYR A 87 -9.28 -5.36 -13.73
C TYR A 87 -9.98 -4.02 -13.52
N ARG A 88 -10.57 -3.44 -14.58
CA ARG A 88 -11.37 -2.21 -14.47
C ARG A 88 -12.69 -2.46 -13.73
N GLU A 89 -13.32 -3.61 -13.93
CA GLU A 89 -14.53 -4.02 -13.20
C GLU A 89 -14.22 -4.21 -11.70
N ALA A 90 -13.14 -4.92 -11.37
CA ALA A 90 -12.66 -5.07 -9.99
C ALA A 90 -12.29 -3.73 -9.34
N SER A 91 -11.58 -2.85 -10.07
CA SER A 91 -11.29 -1.48 -9.63
C SER A 91 -12.57 -0.68 -9.37
N GLY A 92 -13.54 -0.75 -10.28
CA GLY A 92 -14.83 -0.09 -10.11
C GLY A 92 -15.58 -0.58 -8.88
N ALA A 93 -15.54 -1.89 -8.60
CA ALA A 93 -16.13 -2.49 -7.40
C ALA A 93 -15.44 -2.00 -6.12
N LEU A 94 -14.11 -2.00 -6.08
CA LEU A 94 -13.34 -1.45 -4.97
C LEU A 94 -13.69 0.03 -4.72
N MET A 95 -13.70 0.87 -5.75
CA MET A 95 -14.01 2.30 -5.61
C MET A 95 -15.46 2.53 -5.15
N ARG A 96 -16.41 1.68 -5.55
CA ARG A 96 -17.79 1.72 -5.02
C ARG A 96 -17.86 1.30 -3.56
N LEU A 97 -17.11 0.27 -3.17
CA LEU A 97 -17.00 -0.16 -1.77
C LEU A 97 -16.42 0.95 -0.90
N LEU A 98 -15.31 1.58 -1.30
CA LEU A 98 -14.72 2.70 -0.57
C LEU A 98 -15.71 3.85 -0.41
N ARG A 99 -16.49 4.15 -1.46
CA ARG A 99 -17.55 5.16 -1.42
C ARG A 99 -18.73 4.82 -0.50
N ARG A 100 -18.85 3.61 0.05
CA ARG A 100 -19.89 3.31 1.07
C ARG A 100 -19.48 3.74 2.48
N PHE A 101 -18.19 3.92 2.72
CA PHE A 101 -17.67 4.40 4.00
C PHE A 101 -17.69 5.94 4.12
N VAL A 102 -18.21 6.65 3.11
CA VAL A 102 -18.03 8.11 2.94
C VAL A 102 -19.07 9.01 3.62
N ASN A 103 -19.77 8.55 4.65
CA ASN A 103 -20.55 9.47 5.49
C ASN A 103 -19.67 10.52 6.20
N ALA A 104 -18.34 10.43 6.08
CA ALA A 104 -17.35 11.36 6.61
C ALA A 104 -16.04 11.38 5.78
N ALA A 105 -16.05 11.06 4.47
CA ALA A 105 -14.80 10.91 3.73
C ALA A 105 -14.81 11.31 2.24
N VAL A 106 -13.76 12.01 1.80
CA VAL A 106 -13.48 12.23 0.38
C VAL A 106 -12.63 11.08 -0.14
N VAL A 107 -13.10 10.40 -1.18
CA VAL A 107 -12.35 9.33 -1.87
C VAL A 107 -11.74 9.89 -3.15
N GLU A 108 -10.42 9.87 -3.23
CA GLU A 108 -9.65 10.23 -4.42
C GLU A 108 -9.03 8.97 -5.02
N LYS A 109 -9.45 8.59 -6.22
CA LYS A 109 -8.83 7.49 -6.96
C LYS A 109 -7.44 7.91 -7.44
N ALA A 110 -6.39 7.22 -6.98
CA ALA A 110 -5.01 7.49 -7.36
C ALA A 110 -4.57 6.62 -8.56
N SER A 111 -5.00 5.37 -8.62
CA SER A 111 -4.70 4.42 -9.71
C SER A 111 -5.85 3.41 -9.89
N ILE A 112 -5.62 2.34 -10.66
CA ILE A 112 -6.58 1.23 -10.79
C ILE A 112 -6.80 0.47 -9.48
N ASP A 113 -5.77 0.40 -8.64
CA ASP A 113 -5.70 -0.40 -7.41
C ASP A 113 -5.52 0.44 -6.14
N GLU A 114 -5.40 1.77 -6.25
CA GLU A 114 -5.11 2.67 -5.15
C GLU A 114 -6.12 3.82 -5.03
N ALA A 115 -6.44 4.21 -3.80
CA ALA A 115 -7.20 5.42 -3.49
C ALA A 115 -6.74 6.06 -2.18
N TYR A 116 -6.91 7.38 -2.08
CA TYR A 116 -6.86 8.09 -0.81
C TYR A 116 -8.25 8.25 -0.23
N VAL A 117 -8.39 8.09 1.07
CA VAL A 117 -9.63 8.31 1.82
C VAL A 117 -9.33 9.30 2.94
N LEU A 118 -9.97 10.46 2.90
CA LEU A 118 -9.89 11.44 3.98
C LEU A 118 -10.85 11.03 5.10
N CYS A 119 -10.36 10.66 6.28
CA CYS A 119 -11.21 10.39 7.44
C CYS A 119 -11.53 11.71 8.16
N GLN A 120 -12.79 12.12 8.15
CA GLN A 120 -13.26 13.22 8.99
C GLN A 120 -13.64 12.65 10.35
N ALA A 121 -12.81 12.90 11.36
CA ALA A 121 -13.24 12.72 12.74
C ALA A 121 -14.31 13.79 13.07
N PRO A 122 -15.36 13.46 13.83
CA PRO A 122 -16.29 14.48 14.29
C PRO A 122 -15.52 15.55 15.07
N ALA A 123 -15.71 16.82 14.70
CA ALA A 123 -15.10 17.94 15.40
C ALA A 123 -15.57 17.93 16.86
N GLY A 124 -14.64 17.72 17.81
CA GLY A 124 -14.91 17.85 19.24
C GLY A 124 -14.82 16.58 20.10
N MET A 125 -14.25 15.46 19.62
CA MET A 125 -13.78 14.46 20.58
C MET A 125 -12.52 14.98 21.29
N PRO A 126 -12.52 15.10 22.64
CA PRO A 126 -11.26 15.28 23.35
C PRO A 126 -10.36 14.07 23.06
N ALA A 127 -9.05 14.30 22.96
CA ALA A 127 -8.06 13.24 23.00
C ALA A 127 -8.34 12.39 24.26
N GLY A 128 -9.01 11.25 24.08
CA GLY A 128 -9.51 10.43 25.17
C GLY A 128 -8.34 9.78 25.87
N GLY A 129 -8.12 10.16 27.13
CA GLY A 129 -7.08 9.63 28.00
C GLY A 129 -7.10 8.11 28.07
N GLY A 130 -6.00 7.50 27.62
CA GLY A 130 -5.68 6.10 27.91
C GLY A 130 -5.12 5.99 29.33
N GLY A 131 -5.96 5.63 30.28
CA GLY A 131 -5.53 5.17 31.59
C GLY A 131 -4.84 3.80 31.48
N GLY A 132 -3.58 3.75 31.92
CA GLY A 132 -2.82 2.52 32.16
C GLY A 132 -1.71 2.83 33.17
N GLY A 133 -1.93 2.45 34.42
CA GLY A 133 -1.09 2.85 35.55
C GLY A 133 0.25 2.13 35.66
N GLY A 134 1.18 2.80 36.36
CA GLY A 134 2.13 2.15 37.27
C GLY A 134 3.54 1.88 36.72
N GLY A 135 4.45 2.84 36.88
CA GLY A 135 5.89 2.61 36.78
C GLY A 135 6.70 3.89 36.83
N ARG A 136 7.07 4.35 38.03
CA ARG A 136 8.04 5.46 38.20
C ARG A 136 9.44 4.98 37.82
N GLY A 137 10.01 5.58 36.79
CA GLY A 137 11.43 5.52 36.46
C GLY A 137 11.89 6.91 36.03
N ALA A 138 12.78 7.51 36.82
CA ALA A 138 13.36 8.82 36.56
C ALA A 138 14.40 8.74 35.44
N GLY A 139 14.42 9.73 34.56
CA GLY A 139 15.54 9.99 33.66
C GLY A 139 15.12 10.37 32.24
N GLU A 140 15.63 11.52 31.82
CA GLU A 140 15.63 12.09 30.46
C GLU A 140 14.39 12.95 30.11
N GLU A 141 14.63 14.27 30.11
CA GLU A 141 13.78 15.29 29.51
C GLU A 141 13.69 15.01 28.00
N GLY A 142 12.80 14.10 27.61
CA GLY A 142 12.46 13.85 26.23
C GLY A 142 11.55 14.95 25.70
N GLU A 143 11.90 15.54 24.57
CA GLU A 143 10.97 16.34 23.74
C GLU A 143 9.61 15.61 23.72
N GLU A 144 8.54 16.27 24.17
CA GLU A 144 7.18 15.73 24.08
C GLU A 144 6.92 15.33 22.63
N ALA A 145 7.02 14.02 22.34
CA ALA A 145 7.00 13.53 20.97
C ALA A 145 5.63 13.87 20.38
N GLU A 146 5.62 14.71 19.34
CA GLU A 146 4.40 15.08 18.62
C GLU A 146 3.66 13.79 18.23
N ALA A 147 2.54 13.56 18.91
CA ALA A 147 1.72 12.37 18.79
C ALA A 147 0.37 12.74 18.18
N TRP A 148 -0.10 11.90 17.27
CA TRP A 148 -1.31 12.10 16.50
C TRP A 148 -2.30 10.99 16.81
N ASP A 149 -3.51 11.32 17.27
CA ASP A 149 -4.57 10.33 17.44
C ASP A 149 -5.14 9.94 16.06
N LEU A 150 -4.63 8.83 15.53
CA LEU A 150 -5.09 8.27 14.27
C LEU A 150 -6.11 7.14 14.46
N SER A 151 -6.59 6.91 15.69
CA SER A 151 -7.52 5.83 16.03
C SER A 151 -8.78 5.80 15.14
N PRO A 152 -9.42 6.93 14.78
CA PRO A 152 -10.53 6.92 13.82
C PRO A 152 -10.14 6.35 12.45
N GLY A 153 -8.96 6.73 11.94
CA GLY A 153 -8.43 6.25 10.67
C GLY A 153 -8.05 4.78 10.71
N ILE A 154 -7.50 4.31 11.83
CA ILE A 154 -7.19 2.89 12.06
C ILE A 154 -8.46 2.05 12.00
N ARG A 155 -9.51 2.45 12.75
CA ARG A 155 -10.80 1.74 12.73
C ARG A 155 -11.42 1.70 11.33
N LEU A 156 -11.41 2.84 10.63
CA LEU A 156 -11.91 2.93 9.26
C LEU A 156 -11.11 2.04 8.31
N GLY A 157 -9.77 2.05 8.41
CA GLY A 157 -8.89 1.24 7.58
C GLY A 157 -9.12 -0.26 7.78
N SER A 158 -9.29 -0.71 9.03
CA SER A 158 -9.65 -2.10 9.33
C SER A 158 -11.01 -2.47 8.75
N ALA A 159 -12.04 -1.63 8.92
CA ALA A 159 -13.37 -1.88 8.37
C ALA A 159 -13.37 -1.97 6.83
N ILE A 160 -12.58 -1.13 6.15
CA ILE A 160 -12.39 -1.19 4.69
C ILE A 160 -11.74 -2.51 4.27
N ARG A 161 -10.68 -2.94 4.98
CA ARG A 161 -9.98 -4.20 4.69
C ARG A 161 -10.90 -5.40 4.87
N ASP A 162 -11.65 -5.44 5.96
CA ASP A 162 -12.59 -6.53 6.27
C ASP A 162 -13.71 -6.60 5.23
N ALA A 163 -14.33 -5.47 4.88
CA ALA A 163 -15.38 -5.43 3.87
C ALA A 163 -14.87 -5.80 2.47
N SER A 164 -13.68 -5.31 2.07
CA SER A 164 -13.09 -5.68 0.79
C SER A 164 -12.81 -7.18 0.67
N ARG A 165 -12.33 -7.79 1.75
CA ARG A 165 -12.10 -9.23 1.80
C ARG A 165 -13.41 -10.02 1.74
N ALA A 166 -14.40 -9.63 2.54
CA ALA A 166 -15.69 -10.33 2.62
C ALA A 166 -16.53 -10.19 1.35
N GLU A 167 -16.55 -9.01 0.73
CA GLU A 167 -17.46 -8.71 -0.38
C GLU A 167 -16.81 -8.85 -1.76
N LEU A 168 -15.52 -8.54 -1.89
CA LEU A 168 -14.81 -8.50 -3.18
C LEU A 168 -13.74 -9.59 -3.30
N GLY A 169 -13.39 -10.27 -2.21
CA GLY A 169 -12.25 -11.20 -2.18
C GLY A 169 -10.90 -10.52 -2.40
N LEU A 170 -10.83 -9.18 -2.27
CA LEU A 170 -9.60 -8.41 -2.46
C LEU A 170 -8.95 -8.09 -1.12
N VAL A 171 -7.69 -8.49 -0.99
CA VAL A 171 -6.76 -8.14 0.09
C VAL A 171 -6.19 -6.75 -0.15
N LEU A 172 -6.28 -5.91 0.87
CA LEU A 172 -5.81 -4.52 0.84
C LEU A 172 -4.78 -4.29 1.93
N SER A 173 -3.76 -3.51 1.61
CA SER A 173 -2.87 -2.88 2.58
C SER A 173 -3.23 -1.40 2.74
N VAL A 174 -3.27 -0.92 3.98
CA VAL A 174 -3.73 0.43 4.32
C VAL A 174 -2.67 1.18 5.12
N GLY A 175 -2.37 2.41 4.72
CA GLY A 175 -1.52 3.31 5.49
C GLY A 175 -2.35 4.45 6.04
N VAL A 176 -2.16 4.79 7.32
CA VAL A 176 -2.87 5.89 8.00
C VAL A 176 -1.86 6.93 8.45
N ALA A 177 -2.05 8.19 8.06
CA ALA A 177 -1.15 9.28 8.44
C ALA A 177 -1.85 10.64 8.37
N THR A 178 -1.10 11.70 8.67
CA THR A 178 -1.59 13.09 8.64
C THR A 178 -1.65 13.71 7.25
N ASN A 179 -1.02 13.08 6.24
CA ASN A 179 -1.03 13.54 4.86
C ASN A 179 -0.88 12.38 3.86
N LYS A 180 -1.15 12.65 2.57
CA LYS A 180 -1.13 11.65 1.48
C LYS A 180 0.23 10.98 1.30
N LEU A 181 1.33 11.76 1.35
CA LEU A 181 2.68 11.21 1.17
C LEU A 181 2.98 10.16 2.24
N LEU A 182 2.79 10.52 3.51
CA LEU A 182 3.03 9.61 4.63
C LEU A 182 2.06 8.43 4.62
N ALA A 183 0.79 8.63 4.28
CA ALA A 183 -0.18 7.53 4.17
C ALA A 183 0.24 6.52 3.09
N LYS A 184 0.71 6.99 1.93
CA LYS A 184 1.21 6.12 0.86
C LYS A 184 2.48 5.37 1.25
N LEU A 185 3.39 6.00 1.97
CA LEU A 185 4.59 5.31 2.49
C LEU A 185 4.21 4.27 3.55
N ALA A 186 3.28 4.61 4.45
CA ALA A 186 2.80 3.71 5.47
C ALA A 186 2.13 2.46 4.88
N SER A 187 1.29 2.61 3.85
CA SER A 187 0.59 1.46 3.24
C SER A 187 1.58 0.50 2.56
N ARG A 188 2.68 1.01 2.01
CA ARG A 188 3.75 0.19 1.42
C ARG A 188 4.49 -0.61 2.49
N ALA A 189 4.79 0.03 3.62
CA ALA A 189 5.40 -0.64 4.77
C ALA A 189 4.46 -1.69 5.41
N ALA A 190 3.14 -1.51 5.25
CA ALA A 190 2.14 -2.45 5.72
C ALA A 190 2.01 -3.72 4.85
N LYS A 191 2.58 -3.75 3.64
CA LYS A 191 2.37 -4.89 2.72
C LYS A 191 3.10 -6.16 3.16
N PRO A 192 2.51 -7.35 2.91
CA PRO A 192 1.13 -7.58 2.46
C PRO A 192 0.12 -7.58 3.61
N ASP A 193 -1.15 -7.37 3.27
CA ASP A 193 -2.32 -7.58 4.11
C ASP A 193 -2.21 -6.90 5.48
N GLY A 194 -1.72 -5.67 5.49
CA GLY A 194 -1.47 -4.94 6.74
C GLY A 194 -2.17 -3.60 6.82
N LEU A 195 -2.18 -3.07 8.04
CA LEU A 195 -2.48 -1.68 8.30
C LEU A 195 -1.32 -1.10 9.11
N PHE A 196 -0.80 0.05 8.68
CA PHE A 196 0.25 0.75 9.41
C PHE A 196 -0.11 2.23 9.60
N ALA A 197 -0.07 2.70 10.84
CA ALA A 197 -0.37 4.07 11.22
C ALA A 197 0.90 4.79 11.68
N LEU A 198 1.10 6.02 11.21
CA LEU A 198 2.22 6.87 11.60
C LEU A 198 1.76 7.87 12.66
N GLU A 199 1.71 7.41 13.90
CA GLU A 199 1.14 8.16 15.04
C GLU A 199 2.13 9.09 15.73
N THR A 200 3.44 8.98 15.46
CA THR A 200 4.45 9.84 16.09
C THR A 200 5.50 10.33 15.10
N ALA A 201 6.10 11.48 15.38
CA ALA A 201 7.23 12.00 14.61
C ALA A 201 8.41 11.01 14.56
N ALA A 202 8.65 10.26 15.63
CA ALA A 202 9.68 9.22 15.67
C ALA A 202 9.39 8.06 14.69
N ALA A 203 8.14 7.60 14.62
CA ALA A 203 7.72 6.57 13.66
C ALA A 203 7.88 7.06 12.21
N VAL A 204 7.51 8.32 11.93
CA VAL A 204 7.71 8.96 10.62
C VAL A 204 9.20 8.99 10.27
N ARG A 205 10.06 9.47 11.17
CA ARG A 205 11.51 9.56 10.94
C ARG A 205 12.11 8.18 10.65
N ARG A 206 11.75 7.16 11.43
CA ARG A 206 12.22 5.79 11.23
C ARG A 206 11.84 5.25 9.86
N LEU A 207 10.59 5.45 9.44
CA LEU A 207 10.13 5.03 8.12
C LEU A 207 10.91 5.74 7.00
N LEU A 208 11.11 7.06 7.10
CA LEU A 208 11.84 7.84 6.11
C LEU A 208 13.32 7.42 6.01
N GLN A 209 13.96 7.05 7.12
CA GLN A 209 15.33 6.53 7.13
C GLN A 209 15.48 5.19 6.40
N GLN A 210 14.40 4.41 6.30
CA GLN A 210 14.37 3.12 5.61
C GLN A 210 13.83 3.22 4.18
N THR A 211 13.32 4.40 3.80
CA THR A 211 12.70 4.62 2.49
C THR A 211 13.76 5.11 1.51
N SER A 212 14.07 4.32 0.48
CA SER A 212 14.94 4.75 -0.62
C SER A 212 14.37 5.98 -1.33
N VAL A 213 15.22 6.94 -1.72
CA VAL A 213 14.82 8.13 -2.48
C VAL A 213 14.10 7.75 -3.78
N ALA A 214 14.58 6.72 -4.48
CA ALA A 214 13.95 6.22 -5.70
C ALA A 214 12.53 5.67 -5.50
N SER A 215 12.18 5.34 -4.26
CA SER A 215 10.84 4.86 -3.90
C SER A 215 9.88 5.99 -3.50
N LEU A 216 10.35 7.22 -3.31
CA LEU A 216 9.48 8.34 -2.94
C LEU A 216 8.50 8.67 -4.09
N PRO A 217 7.20 8.83 -3.79
CA PRO A 217 6.22 9.28 -4.78
C PRO A 217 6.65 10.60 -5.43
N GLY A 218 6.71 10.61 -6.77
CA GLY A 218 7.12 11.78 -7.55
C GLY A 218 8.62 11.89 -7.85
N LEU A 219 9.48 11.04 -7.27
CA LEU A 219 10.94 11.10 -7.44
C LEU A 219 11.53 9.89 -8.16
N GLY A 220 10.82 9.31 -9.14
CA GLY A 220 11.28 8.15 -9.89
C GLY A 220 12.21 8.47 -11.08
N GLY A 221 12.68 7.41 -11.75
CA GLY A 221 13.35 7.51 -13.05
C GLY A 221 14.65 8.33 -13.02
N GLN A 222 14.76 9.32 -13.92
CA GLN A 222 15.97 10.14 -14.05
C GLN A 222 16.27 10.95 -12.78
N VAL A 223 15.24 11.43 -12.08
CA VAL A 223 15.40 12.20 -10.84
C VAL A 223 15.98 11.33 -9.74
N ALA A 224 15.45 10.12 -9.55
CA ALA A 224 16.03 9.13 -8.64
C ALA A 224 17.52 8.89 -8.94
N GLY A 225 17.84 8.64 -10.21
CA GLY A 225 19.22 8.37 -10.62
C GLY A 225 20.16 9.57 -10.41
N ALA A 226 19.68 10.80 -10.55
CA ALA A 226 20.47 12.00 -10.24
C ALA A 226 20.74 12.13 -8.74
N LEU A 227 19.72 11.90 -7.90
CA LEU A 227 19.83 11.97 -6.44
C LEU A 227 20.78 10.88 -5.91
N GLU A 228 20.68 9.66 -6.43
CA GLU A 228 21.58 8.56 -6.08
C GLU A 228 23.05 8.85 -6.46
N LYS A 229 23.28 9.43 -7.65
CA LYS A 229 24.62 9.88 -8.07
C LYS A 229 25.18 10.99 -7.17
N ALA A 230 24.30 11.82 -6.61
CA ALA A 230 24.67 12.83 -5.62
C ALA A 230 24.88 12.25 -4.20
N GLY A 231 24.79 10.93 -4.02
CA GLY A 231 25.01 10.24 -2.74
C GLY A 231 23.79 10.23 -1.81
N LEU A 232 22.63 10.69 -2.29
CA LEU A 232 21.37 10.73 -1.54
C LEU A 232 20.63 9.41 -1.75
N LYS A 233 20.57 8.57 -0.72
CA LYS A 233 20.08 7.18 -0.82
C LYS A 233 18.72 7.00 -0.17
N VAL A 234 18.49 7.65 0.97
CA VAL A 234 17.26 7.52 1.76
C VAL A 234 16.52 8.85 1.88
N ALA A 235 15.21 8.81 2.15
CA ALA A 235 14.36 9.99 2.14
C ALA A 235 14.85 11.10 3.08
N THR A 236 15.44 10.74 4.22
CA THR A 236 16.02 11.71 5.16
C THR A 236 17.26 12.44 4.62
N ASP A 237 17.93 11.92 3.60
CA ASP A 237 19.08 12.61 2.99
C ASP A 237 18.65 13.90 2.29
N LEU A 238 17.41 13.97 1.78
CA LEU A 238 16.87 15.16 1.10
C LEU A 238 16.79 16.38 2.02
N ALA A 239 16.67 16.20 3.33
CA ALA A 239 16.70 17.31 4.28
C ALA A 239 18.07 18.02 4.35
N ARG A 240 19.11 17.42 3.78
CA ARG A 240 20.47 17.99 3.70
C ARG A 240 20.67 18.83 2.44
N CYS A 241 19.77 18.73 1.47
CA CYS A 241 19.77 19.56 0.27
C CYS A 241 19.23 20.95 0.65
N ARG A 242 20.11 21.95 0.69
CA ARG A 242 19.75 23.36 0.82
C ARG A 242 19.75 24.03 -0.55
#